data_AF-A0A919ZQ62-F1
#
_entry.id   AF-A0A919ZQ62-F1
#
_cell.length_a   1.000
_cell.length_b   1.000
_cell.length_c   1.000
_cell.angle_alpha   90.00
_cell.angle_beta   90.00
_cell.angle_gamma   90.00
#
_symmetry.space_group_name_H-M   'P 1'
#
loop_
_entity.id
_entity.type
_entity.pdbx_description
1 polymer ?
#
loop_
_entity_poly.entity_id
_entity_poly.type
_entity_poly.pdbx_seq_one_letter_code
_entity_poly.pdbx_strand_id
1 'polypeptide(L)'
;MTSMNTNQAASLLEKWIVFLDMDNPKAWDKDEYSYIKDSCKMIRSSVSCLRGKSQGKGPSRRELSELMEEFIEEIALDDPNEWEKENKDFVSEVLEAARFTVKFLRQK
;
A
#
# COMPACT_ATOMS: atom_id res chain seq x y z
N MET A 1 -21.72 -3.36 7.86
CA MET A 1 -20.31 -3.23 7.43
C MET A 1 -20.02 -1.75 7.33
N THR A 2 -19.18 -1.25 8.23
CA THR A 2 -18.72 0.15 8.22
C THR A 2 -17.84 0.31 6.98
N SER A 3 -18.25 1.16 6.04
CA SER A 3 -17.47 1.46 4.83
C SER A 3 -16.08 1.97 5.23
N MET A 4 -15.02 1.41 4.63
CA MET A 4 -13.65 1.92 4.72
C MET A 4 -13.62 3.43 4.46
N ASN A 5 -12.90 4.18 5.29
CA ASN A 5 -12.66 5.61 5.10
C ASN A 5 -11.15 5.90 4.95
N THR A 6 -10.81 7.14 4.58
CA THR A 6 -9.43 7.52 4.27
C THR A 6 -8.47 7.37 5.46
N ASN A 7 -8.93 7.62 6.69
CA ASN A 7 -8.10 7.45 7.89
C ASN A 7 -7.81 5.97 8.17
N GLN A 8 -8.82 5.11 8.04
CA GLN A 8 -8.66 3.67 8.21
C GLN A 8 -7.71 3.09 7.17
N ALA A 9 -7.90 3.44 5.89
CA ALA A 9 -7.02 2.99 4.81
C ALA A 9 -5.57 3.46 5.03
N ALA A 10 -5.38 4.73 5.41
CA ALA A 10 -4.05 5.27 5.70
C ALA A 10 -3.35 4.50 6.84
N SER A 11 -4.06 4.23 7.94
CA SER A 11 -3.51 3.48 9.07
C SER A 11 -3.18 2.03 8.73
N LEU A 12 -3.98 1.35 7.91
CA LEU A 12 -3.71 -0.02 7.47
C LEU A 12 -2.46 -0.09 6.56
N LEU A 13 -2.32 0.85 5.63
CA LEU A 13 -1.13 0.94 4.77
C LEU A 13 0.15 1.26 5.56
N GLU A 14 0.07 2.08 6.61
CA GLU A 14 1.21 2.31 7.51
C GLU A 14 1.58 1.06 8.30
N LYS A 15 0.58 0.31 8.79
CA LYS A 15 0.82 -0.98 9.44
C LYS A 15 1.45 -1.99 8.47
N TRP A 16 1.03 -1.98 7.21
CA TRP A 16 1.62 -2.84 6.17
C TRP A 16 3.11 -2.59 5.98
N ILE A 17 3.52 -1.32 5.90
CA ILE A 17 4.94 -0.94 5.81
C ILE A 17 5.76 -1.54 6.96
N VAL A 18 5.22 -1.48 8.19
CA VAL A 18 5.89 -2.03 9.38
C VAL A 18 5.87 -3.55 9.40
N PHE A 19 4.74 -4.17 9.04
CA PHE A 19 4.56 -5.62 8.99
C PHE A 19 5.56 -6.29 8.03
N LEU A 20 5.77 -5.68 6.86
CA LEU A 20 6.74 -6.11 5.87
C LEU A 20 8.18 -5.62 6.13
N ASP A 21 8.41 -4.83 7.18
CA ASP A 21 9.70 -4.21 7.49
C ASP A 21 10.34 -3.51 6.27
N MET A 22 9.51 -2.79 5.48
CA MET A 22 9.93 -2.27 4.16
C MET A 22 11.03 -1.19 4.22
N ASP A 23 11.28 -0.62 5.40
CA ASP A 23 12.36 0.35 5.63
C ASP A 23 13.71 -0.30 5.98
N ASN A 24 13.71 -1.61 6.25
CA ASN A 24 14.90 -2.32 6.68
C ASN A 24 15.58 -3.02 5.50
N PRO A 25 16.71 -2.47 4.98
CA PRO A 25 17.46 -3.10 3.89
C PRO A 25 17.99 -4.49 4.20
N LYS A 26 18.00 -4.91 5.48
CA LYS A 26 18.47 -6.24 5.90
C LYS A 26 17.34 -7.27 5.98
N ALA A 27 16.08 -6.85 5.89
CA ALA A 27 14.93 -7.74 5.88
C ALA A 27 14.64 -8.32 4.48
N TRP A 28 15.33 -7.80 3.46
CA TRP A 28 15.08 -8.09 2.05
C TRP A 28 16.36 -8.48 1.33
N ASP A 29 16.21 -9.30 0.30
CA ASP A 29 17.30 -9.59 -0.61
C ASP A 29 17.72 -8.33 -1.38
N LYS A 30 19.01 -8.25 -1.72
CA LYS A 30 19.62 -7.00 -2.20
C LYS A 30 19.05 -6.55 -3.55
N ASP A 31 18.72 -7.51 -4.39
CA ASP A 31 18.09 -7.35 -5.70
C ASP A 31 16.61 -6.97 -5.59
N GLU A 32 15.90 -7.45 -4.57
CA GLU A 32 14.49 -7.11 -4.31
C GLU A 32 14.32 -5.76 -3.59
N TYR A 33 15.26 -5.42 -2.71
CA TYR A 33 15.11 -4.28 -1.81
C TYR A 33 14.96 -2.95 -2.54
N SER A 34 15.53 -2.80 -3.74
CA SER A 34 15.33 -1.60 -4.55
C SER A 34 13.86 -1.38 -4.88
N TYR A 35 13.17 -2.45 -5.29
CA TYR A 35 11.73 -2.42 -5.58
C TYR A 35 10.94 -2.13 -4.30
N ILE A 36 11.22 -2.87 -3.21
CA ILE A 36 10.53 -2.69 -1.92
C ILE A 36 10.65 -1.26 -1.40
N LYS A 37 11.84 -0.67 -1.50
CA LYS A 37 12.09 0.71 -1.09
C LYS A 37 11.27 1.72 -1.89
N ASP A 38 11.12 1.52 -3.20
CA ASP A 38 10.33 2.41 -4.05
C ASP A 38 8.83 2.21 -3.82
N SER A 39 8.37 0.97 -3.64
CA SER A 39 7.00 0.65 -3.21
C SER A 39 6.67 1.28 -1.85
N CYS A 40 7.59 1.27 -0.88
CA CYS A 40 7.42 1.95 0.41
C CYS A 40 7.19 3.46 0.25
N LYS A 41 7.97 4.13 -0.63
CA LYS A 41 7.78 5.56 -0.92
C LYS A 41 6.43 5.82 -1.61
N MET A 42 6.02 4.95 -2.53
CA MET A 42 4.73 5.03 -3.19
C MET A 42 3.59 4.90 -2.17
N ILE A 43 3.62 3.90 -1.29
CA ILE A 43 2.62 3.70 -0.23
C ILE A 43 2.54 4.93 0.67
N ARG A 44 3.68 5.48 1.11
CA ARG A 44 3.72 6.71 1.93
C ARG A 44 3.14 7.93 1.22
N SER A 45 3.36 8.03 -0.10
CA SER A 45 2.79 9.10 -0.92
C SER A 45 1.28 8.97 -0.99
N SER A 46 0.77 7.75 -1.18
CA SER A 46 -0.66 7.42 -1.15
C SER A 46 -1.31 7.69 0.21
N VAL A 47 -0.63 7.32 1.31
CA VAL A 47 -1.04 7.66 2.69
C VAL A 47 -1.13 9.17 2.90
N SER A 48 -0.19 9.94 2.35
CA SER A 48 -0.22 11.40 2.45
C SER A 48 -1.45 11.98 1.74
N CYS A 49 -1.84 11.43 0.59
CA CYS A 49 -3.05 11.83 -0.14
C CYS A 49 -4.32 11.51 0.66
N LEU A 50 -4.42 10.30 1.22
CA LEU A 50 -5.54 9.90 2.06
C LEU A 50 -5.73 10.82 3.27
N ARG A 51 -4.62 11.33 3.82
CA ARG A 51 -4.62 12.30 4.92
C ARG A 51 -4.88 13.75 4.49
N GLY A 52 -5.19 14.00 3.22
CA GLY A 52 -5.45 15.33 2.69
C GLY A 52 -4.21 16.25 2.66
N LYS A 53 -3.00 15.68 2.74
CA LYS A 53 -1.76 16.46 2.62
C LYS A 53 -1.45 16.69 1.14
N SER A 54 -0.89 17.86 0.80
CA SER A 54 -0.51 18.15 -0.58
C SER A 54 0.53 17.15 -1.07
N GLN A 55 0.29 16.55 -2.24
CA GLN A 55 1.34 15.89 -3.00
C GLN A 55 2.37 16.97 -3.38
N GLY A 56 3.60 16.85 -2.88
CA GLY A 56 4.70 17.75 -3.25
C GLY A 56 5.17 17.48 -4.69
N LYS A 57 6.49 17.46 -4.92
CA LYS A 57 7.09 17.09 -6.22
C LYS A 57 7.04 15.56 -6.52
N GLY A 58 6.04 14.86 -5.99
CA GLY A 58 5.91 13.41 -6.16
C GLY A 58 5.07 13.04 -7.39
N PRO A 59 4.86 11.72 -7.63
CA PRO A 59 3.93 11.25 -8.64
C PRO A 59 2.54 11.85 -8.42
N SER A 60 1.84 12.12 -9.52
CA SER A 60 0.44 12.54 -9.50
C SER A 60 -0.46 11.49 -8.87
N ARG A 61 -1.67 11.86 -8.42
CA ARG A 61 -2.65 10.88 -7.89
C ARG A 61 -2.92 9.74 -8.87
N ARG A 62 -2.98 10.05 -10.17
CA ARG A 62 -3.21 9.05 -11.22
C ARG A 62 -2.06 8.05 -11.29
N GLU A 63 -0.83 8.52 -11.37
CA GLU A 63 0.37 7.66 -11.38
C GLU A 63 0.45 6.82 -10.09
N LEU A 64 0.16 7.41 -8.91
CA LEU A 64 0.08 6.63 -7.67
C LEU A 64 -1.00 5.54 -7.70
N SER A 65 -2.12 5.78 -8.39
CA SER A 65 -3.18 4.77 -8.51
C SER A 65 -2.74 3.59 -9.38
N GLU A 66 -1.98 3.86 -10.45
CA GLU A 66 -1.45 2.86 -11.37
C GLU A 66 -0.36 2.04 -10.65
N LEU A 67 0.61 2.71 -10.00
CA LEU A 67 1.65 2.05 -9.21
C LEU A 67 1.10 1.22 -8.03
N MET A 68 -0.01 1.65 -7.40
CA MET A 68 -0.63 0.89 -6.32
C MET A 68 -1.34 -0.37 -6.85
N GLU A 69 -1.95 -0.31 -8.05
CA GLU A 69 -2.51 -1.51 -8.68
C GLU A 69 -1.41 -2.50 -9.06
N GLU A 70 -0.35 -2.02 -9.70
CA GLU A 70 0.83 -2.85 -10.03
C GLU A 70 1.41 -3.49 -8.77
N PHE A 71 1.56 -2.73 -7.68
CA PHE A 71 2.03 -3.27 -6.41
C PHE A 71 1.13 -4.37 -5.86
N ILE A 72 -0.20 -4.21 -5.90
CA ILE A 72 -1.13 -5.25 -5.42
C ILE A 72 -0.90 -6.58 -6.16
N GLU A 73 -0.72 -6.51 -7.47
CA GLU A 73 -0.49 -7.69 -8.33
C GLU A 73 0.90 -8.29 -8.11
N GLU A 74 1.96 -7.48 -8.13
CA GLU A 74 3.36 -7.92 -8.03
C GLU A 74 3.68 -8.64 -6.72
N ILE A 75 3.10 -8.20 -5.59
CA ILE A 75 3.30 -8.87 -4.29
C ILE A 75 2.20 -9.89 -3.95
N ALA A 76 1.37 -10.27 -4.94
CA ALA A 76 0.24 -11.19 -4.77
C ALA A 76 -0.69 -10.84 -3.60
N LEU A 77 -0.85 -9.55 -3.32
CA LEU A 77 -1.69 -9.08 -2.22
C LEU A 77 -3.16 -9.43 -2.44
N ASP A 78 -3.57 -9.67 -3.69
CA ASP A 78 -4.92 -10.06 -4.07
C ASP A 78 -5.13 -11.57 -4.28
N ASP A 79 -4.13 -12.41 -4.01
CA ASP A 79 -4.25 -13.87 -4.03
C ASP A 79 -4.29 -14.46 -2.61
N PRO A 80 -5.48 -14.83 -2.08
CA PRO A 80 -5.62 -15.42 -0.75
C PRO A 80 -4.91 -16.77 -0.55
N ASN A 81 -4.46 -17.42 -1.62
CA ASN A 81 -3.70 -18.66 -1.53
C ASN A 81 -2.23 -18.42 -1.14
N GLU A 82 -1.70 -17.23 -1.44
CA GLU A 82 -0.34 -16.80 -1.09
C GLU A 82 -0.26 -16.25 0.35
N TRP A 83 -1.40 -16.12 1.05
CA TRP A 83 -1.44 -15.55 2.39
C TRP A 83 -1.16 -16.59 3.48
N GLU A 84 -0.24 -16.25 4.37
CA GLU A 84 -0.03 -16.99 5.62
C GLU A 84 -1.30 -17.03 6.46
N LYS A 85 -1.65 -18.22 6.98
CA LYS A 85 -2.94 -18.49 7.62
C LYS A 85 -3.20 -17.58 8.83
N GLU A 86 -2.15 -17.33 9.61
CA GLU A 86 -2.16 -16.47 10.80
C GLU A 86 -2.38 -14.99 10.49
N ASN A 87 -2.10 -14.56 9.25
CA ASN A 87 -2.15 -13.15 8.86
C ASN A 87 -3.37 -12.83 7.97
N LYS A 88 -4.19 -13.82 7.61
CA LYS A 88 -5.29 -13.68 6.62
C LYS A 88 -6.21 -12.49 6.88
N ASP A 89 -6.65 -12.30 8.12
CA ASP A 89 -7.55 -11.20 8.47
C ASP A 89 -6.88 -9.85 8.21
N PHE A 90 -5.63 -9.70 8.64
CA PHE A 90 -4.86 -8.49 8.44
C PHE A 90 -4.57 -8.22 6.97
N VAL A 91 -4.12 -9.23 6.21
CA VAL A 91 -3.84 -9.08 4.77
C VAL A 91 -5.12 -8.74 4.01
N SER A 92 -6.25 -9.33 4.38
CA SER A 92 -7.54 -8.98 3.79
C SER A 92 -7.95 -7.52 4.04
N GLU A 93 -7.75 -7.00 5.24
CA GLU A 93 -8.01 -5.60 5.57
C GLU A 93 -7.06 -4.66 4.79
N VAL A 94 -5.79 -5.03 4.64
CA VAL A 94 -4.81 -4.27 3.86
C VAL A 94 -5.17 -4.25 2.37
N LEU A 95 -5.62 -5.37 1.79
CA LEU A 95 -6.10 -5.42 0.41
C LEU A 95 -7.32 -4.49 0.22
N GLU A 96 -8.26 -4.49 1.16
CA GLU A 96 -9.40 -3.57 1.11
C GLU A 96 -8.93 -2.10 1.15
N ALA A 97 -7.98 -1.78 2.03
CA ALA A 97 -7.38 -0.45 2.12
C ALA A 97 -6.65 -0.05 0.83
N ALA A 98 -5.89 -0.97 0.21
CA ALA A 98 -5.19 -0.71 -1.04
C ALA A 98 -6.17 -0.45 -2.19
N ARG A 99 -7.21 -1.29 -2.34
CA ARG A 99 -8.28 -1.10 -3.34
C ARG A 99 -9.08 0.18 -3.12
N PHE A 100 -9.38 0.52 -1.86
CA PHE A 100 -9.98 1.80 -1.52
C PHE A 100 -9.09 2.96 -1.95
N THR A 101 -7.79 2.86 -1.69
CA THR A 101 -6.79 3.89 -2.01
C THR A 101 -6.68 4.12 -3.51
N VAL A 102 -6.62 3.06 -4.30
CA VAL A 102 -6.66 3.14 -5.78
C VAL A 102 -7.89 3.92 -6.24
N LYS A 103 -9.09 3.54 -5.76
CA LYS A 103 -10.34 4.25 -6.10
C LYS A 103 -10.31 5.72 -5.67
N PHE A 104 -9.82 6.00 -4.47
CA PHE A 104 -9.70 7.36 -3.94
C PHE A 104 -8.74 8.21 -4.78
N LEU A 105 -7.60 7.66 -5.20
CA LEU A 105 -6.59 8.38 -6.00
C LEU A 105 -7.10 8.70 -7.41
N ARG A 106 -7.97 7.85 -7.97
CA ARG A 106 -8.65 8.07 -9.26
C ARG A 106 -9.77 9.12 -9.17
N GLN A 107 -10.28 9.39 -7.97
CA GLN A 107 -11.31 10.39 -7.73
C GLN A 107 -10.68 11.78 -7.56
N LYS A 108 -10.80 12.61 -8.60
CA LYS A 108 -10.57 14.07 -8.68
C LYS A 108 -9.59 14.65 -7.64
#